data_AF-A0A955TBK1-F1
#
_entry.id   AF-A0A955TBK1-F1
#
_cell.length_a   1.000
_cell.length_b   1.000
_cell.length_c   1.000
_cell.angle_alpha   90.00
_cell.angle_beta   90.00
_cell.angle_gamma   90.00
#
_symmetry.space_group_name_H-M   'P 1'
#
loop_
_entity.id
_entity.type
_entity.pdbx_description
1 polymer ?
#
loop_
_entity_poly.entity_id
_entity_poly.type
_entity_poly.pdbx_seq_one_letter_code
_entity_poly.pdbx_strand_id
1 'polypeptide(L)'
;MKARRYWGKYFPDSPRIVINQCLDHPHVPDFVIECVLHHEYLHHHLGILTIEGRRRIHTPQFRRMEKEFERYQEAERFLQSFGRKVPRIFGFLRF
;
A
#
# COMPACT_ATOMS: atom_id res chain seq x y z
N MET A 1 16.51 -9.01 13.90
CA MET A 1 15.23 -8.97 13.15
C MET A 1 15.20 -7.69 12.30
N LYS A 2 15.06 -7.78 10.97
CA LYS A 2 14.87 -6.58 10.13
C LYS A 2 13.42 -6.09 10.31
N ALA A 3 13.22 -4.87 10.80
CA ALA A 3 11.90 -4.26 10.83
C ALA A 3 11.34 -4.18 9.40
N ARG A 4 10.20 -4.83 9.16
CA ARG A 4 9.54 -4.80 7.85
C ARG A 4 8.95 -3.40 7.69
N ARG A 5 9.54 -2.59 6.81
CA ARG A 5 9.05 -1.25 6.51
C ARG A 5 7.87 -1.37 5.56
N TYR A 6 6.72 -0.85 5.97
CA TYR A 6 5.53 -0.66 5.13
C TYR A 6 4.92 0.70 5.50
N TRP A 7 4.18 1.28 4.57
CA TRP A 7 3.51 2.56 4.78
C TRP A 7 2.10 2.38 5.34
N GLY A 8 1.44 1.29 4.97
CA GLY A 8 0.20 0.81 5.57
C GLY A 8 0.20 -0.72 5.67
N LYS A 9 -0.76 -1.25 6.41
CA LYS A 9 -1.05 -2.69 6.43
C LYS A 9 -2.51 -2.98 6.79
N TYR A 10 -3.18 -3.78 5.97
CA TYR A 10 -4.42 -4.46 6.30
C TYR A 10 -4.15 -5.78 7.05
N PHE A 11 -4.96 -6.06 8.08
CA PHE A 11 -4.94 -7.32 8.82
C PHE A 11 -6.22 -8.14 8.53
N PRO A 12 -6.11 -9.26 7.78
CA PRO A 12 -7.27 -10.09 7.45
C PRO A 12 -7.96 -10.71 8.68
N ASP A 13 -7.19 -11.09 9.70
CA ASP A 13 -7.71 -11.78 10.90
C ASP A 13 -8.42 -10.84 11.89
N SER A 14 -8.23 -9.54 11.73
CA SER A 14 -8.83 -8.48 12.56
C SER A 14 -9.00 -7.28 11.64
N PRO A 15 -10.18 -7.04 11.04
CA PRO A 15 -10.37 -6.15 9.89
C PRO A 15 -10.08 -4.69 10.25
N ARG A 16 -8.80 -4.35 10.26
CA ARG A 16 -8.26 -3.05 10.61
C ARG A 16 -7.14 -2.72 9.64
N ILE A 17 -7.08 -1.45 9.29
CA ILE A 17 -6.01 -0.85 8.53
C ILE A 17 -5.15 -0.08 9.52
N VAL A 18 -3.83 -0.27 9.45
CA VAL A 18 -2.88 0.57 10.18
C VAL A 18 -2.04 1.34 9.18
N ILE A 19 -1.81 2.62 9.48
CA ILE A 19 -0.92 3.48 8.71
C ILE A 19 0.32 3.73 9.56
N ASN A 20 1.48 3.78 8.91
CA ASN A 20 2.74 4.02 9.58
C ASN A 20 2.79 5.43 10.17
N GLN A 21 3.08 5.54 11.46
CA GLN A 21 3.16 6.80 12.19
C GLN A 21 4.12 7.82 11.58
N CYS A 22 5.14 7.41 10.82
CA CYS A 22 6.00 8.38 10.13
C CYS A 22 5.25 9.27 9.12
N LEU A 23 4.06 8.85 8.66
CA LEU A 23 3.21 9.64 7.80
C LEU A 23 2.34 10.66 8.58
N ASP A 24 2.27 10.54 9.91
CA ASP A 24 1.65 11.53 10.79
C ASP A 24 2.62 12.70 11.03
N HIS A 25 2.85 13.49 9.98
CA HIS A 25 3.77 14.62 9.99
C HIS A 25 3.17 15.80 9.22
N PRO A 26 3.30 17.06 9.71
CA PRO A 26 2.71 18.24 9.04
C PRO A 26 3.16 18.52 7.60
N HIS A 27 4.17 17.81 7.11
CA HIS A 27 4.69 17.94 5.75
C HIS A 27 4.22 16.82 4.83
N VAL A 28 3.45 15.87 5.36
CA VAL A 28 2.81 14.80 4.59
C VAL A 28 1.45 15.32 4.16
N PRO A 29 1.22 15.50 2.86
CA PRO A 29 -0.09 15.90 2.39
C PRO A 29 -1.15 14.83 2.64
N ASP A 30 -2.39 15.24 2.89
CA ASP A 30 -3.50 14.31 3.18
C ASP A 30 -3.72 13.26 2.07
N PHE A 31 -3.58 13.66 0.81
CA PHE A 31 -3.73 12.75 -0.33
C PHE A 31 -2.73 11.57 -0.33
N VAL A 32 -1.61 11.72 0.38
CA VAL A 32 -0.63 10.64 0.57
C VAL A 32 -1.19 9.59 1.53
N ILE A 33 -1.80 10.04 2.63
CA ILE A 33 -2.48 9.17 3.60
C ILE A 33 -3.65 8.47 2.94
N GLU A 34 -4.47 9.20 2.19
CA GLU A 34 -5.61 8.67 1.45
C GLU A 34 -5.18 7.60 0.42
N CYS A 35 -4.06 7.83 -0.29
CA CYS A 35 -3.53 6.86 -1.23
C CYS A 35 -3.07 5.56 -0.55
N VAL A 36 -2.41 5.66 0.61
CA VAL A 36 -2.01 4.49 1.40
C VAL A 36 -3.25 3.77 1.95
N LEU A 37 -4.23 4.51 2.45
CA LEU A 37 -5.50 3.95 2.92
C LEU A 37 -6.23 3.20 1.80
N HIS A 38 -6.30 3.78 0.60
CA HIS A 38 -6.87 3.14 -0.58
C HIS A 38 -6.16 1.82 -0.91
N HIS A 39 -4.83 1.79 -0.89
CA HIS A 39 -4.06 0.56 -1.08
C HIS A 39 -4.44 -0.54 -0.06
N GLU A 40 -4.52 -0.18 1.22
CA GLU A 40 -4.89 -1.13 2.27
C GLU A 40 -6.36 -1.56 2.17
N TYR A 41 -7.24 -0.67 1.74
CA TYR A 41 -8.63 -1.01 1.44
C TYR A 41 -8.73 -2.00 0.27
N LEU A 42 -7.92 -1.86 -0.78
CA LEU A 42 -7.91 -2.83 -1.88
C LEU A 42 -7.48 -4.23 -1.44
N HIS A 43 -6.61 -4.35 -0.44
CA HIS A 43 -6.27 -5.65 0.17
C HIS A 43 -7.47 -6.30 0.85
N HIS A 44 -8.31 -5.51 1.50
CA HIS A 44 -9.58 -5.98 2.07
C HIS A 44 -10.59 -6.34 0.97
N HIS A 45 -10.77 -5.44 0.00
CA HIS A 45 -11.81 -5.54 -1.03
C HIS A 45 -11.59 -6.70 -2.00
N LEU A 46 -10.35 -6.91 -2.46
CA LEU A 46 -10.01 -7.97 -3.41
C LEU A 46 -9.56 -9.27 -2.73
N GLY A 47 -9.25 -9.20 -1.44
CA GLY A 47 -8.74 -10.33 -0.67
C GLY A 47 -7.43 -10.89 -1.21
N ILE A 48 -7.16 -12.15 -0.89
CA ILE A 48 -5.98 -12.88 -1.37
C ILE A 48 -6.43 -13.97 -2.32
N LEU A 49 -6.08 -13.83 -3.59
CA LEU A 49 -6.34 -14.89 -4.58
C LEU A 49 -5.28 -15.98 -4.42
N THR A 50 -5.69 -17.25 -4.48
CA THR A 50 -4.75 -18.38 -4.54
C THR A 50 -4.83 -18.99 -5.93
N ILE A 51 -3.75 -18.85 -6.70
CA ILE A 51 -3.64 -19.40 -8.06
C ILE A 51 -2.49 -20.40 -8.03
N GLU A 52 -2.76 -21.65 -8.39
CA GLU A 52 -1.76 -22.74 -8.40
C GLU A 52 -1.03 -22.92 -7.05
N GLY A 53 -1.76 -22.81 -5.94
CA GLY A 53 -1.20 -22.92 -4.58
C GLY A 53 -0.35 -21.72 -4.14
N ARG A 54 -0.23 -20.66 -4.96
CA ARG A 54 0.50 -19.44 -4.63
C ARG A 54 -0.46 -18.29 -4.33
N ARG A 55 -0.21 -17.58 -3.23
CA ARG A 55 -0.96 -16.38 -2.85
C ARG A 55 -0.61 -15.22 -3.78
N ARG A 56 -1.63 -14.57 -4.33
CA ARG A 56 -1.57 -13.46 -5.29
C ARG A 56 -2.41 -12.32 -4.72
N ILE A 57 -1.73 -11.31 -4.19
CA ILE A 57 -2.35 -10.19 -3.49
C ILE A 57 -2.43 -8.97 -4.44
N HIS A 58 -1.32 -8.65 -5.11
CA HIS A 58 -1.25 -7.55 -6.09
C HIS A 58 -1.50 -8.01 -7.53
N THR A 59 -2.70 -8.53 -7.78
CA THR A 59 -3.14 -9.01 -9.11
C THR A 59 -3.25 -7.87 -10.14
N PRO A 60 -3.40 -8.17 -11.44
CA PRO A 60 -3.65 -7.13 -12.44
C PRO A 60 -4.88 -6.27 -12.13
N GLN A 61 -5.93 -6.86 -11.55
CA GLN A 61 -7.10 -6.09 -11.09
C GLN A 61 -6.74 -5.12 -9.99
N PHE A 62 -6.00 -5.58 -8.96
CA PHE A 62 -5.52 -4.72 -7.88
C PHE A 62 -4.78 -3.50 -8.43
N ARG A 63 -3.83 -3.73 -9.35
CA ARG A 63 -3.02 -2.65 -9.94
C ARG A 63 -3.82 -1.68 -10.82
N ARG A 64 -4.95 -2.12 -11.38
CA ARG A 64 -5.86 -1.21 -12.13
C ARG A 64 -6.61 -0.32 -11.16
N MET A 65 -7.26 -0.92 -10.16
CA MET A 65 -8.03 -0.18 -9.14
C MET A 65 -7.16 0.75 -8.30
N GLU A 66 -5.91 0.36 -8.06
CA GLU A 66 -4.96 1.21 -7.35
C GLU A 66 -4.65 2.51 -8.11
N LYS A 67 -4.57 2.43 -9.45
CA LYS A 67 -4.33 3.59 -10.33
C LYS A 67 -5.57 4.45 -10.56
N GLU A 68 -6.75 4.02 -10.12
CA GLU A 68 -7.98 4.82 -10.17
C GLU A 68 -8.01 5.91 -9.10
N PHE A 69 -7.12 5.85 -8.09
CA PHE A 69 -6.97 6.95 -7.14
C PHE A 69 -6.44 8.21 -7.85
N GLU A 70 -7.19 9.31 -7.73
CA GLU A 70 -6.99 10.55 -8.49
C GLU A 70 -5.53 11.04 -8.49
N ARG A 71 -4.89 11.00 -7.32
CA ARG A 71 -3.52 11.53 -7.11
C ARG A 71 -2.47 10.44 -6.96
N TYR A 72 -2.73 9.26 -7.53
CA TYR A 72 -1.89 8.08 -7.37
C TYR A 72 -0.41 8.35 -7.70
N GLN A 73 -0.14 9.00 -8.83
CA GLN A 73 1.23 9.27 -9.26
C GLN A 73 1.94 10.28 -8.36
N GLU A 74 1.23 11.29 -7.86
CA GLU A 74 1.79 12.28 -6.94
C GLU A 74 2.13 11.65 -5.60
N ALA A 75 1.22 10.83 -5.06
CA ALA A 75 1.42 10.14 -3.79
C ALA A 75 2.57 9.14 -3.88
N GLU A 76 2.66 8.39 -4.98
CA GLU A 76 3.77 7.48 -5.26
C GLU A 76 5.11 8.22 -5.27
N ARG A 77 5.20 9.36 -5.96
CA ARG A 77 6.44 10.17 -6.02
C ARG A 77 6.81 10.73 -4.65
N PHE A 78 5.83 11.22 -3.89
CA PHE A 78 6.07 11.73 -2.54
C PHE A 78 6.63 10.63 -1.64
N LEU A 79 6.00 9.45 -1.59
CA LEU A 79 6.42 8.36 -0.73
C LEU A 79 7.80 7.80 -1.11
N GLN A 80 8.20 7.91 -2.39
CA GLN A 80 9.55 7.57 -2.84
C GLN A 80 10.61 8.56 -2.31
N SER A 81 10.27 9.84 -2.09
CA SER A 81 11.20 10.86 -1.60
C SER A 81 11.14 11.08 -0.08
N PHE A 82 10.04 10.74 0.58
CA PHE A 82 9.75 11.08 1.97
C PHE A 82 10.55 10.27 3.03
N GLY A 83 11.14 9.12 2.70
CA GLY A 83 11.87 8.32 3.70
C GLY A 83 12.90 7.31 3.14
N ARG A 84 13.71 6.71 4.03
CA ARG A 84 14.70 5.66 3.66
C ARG A 84 13.98 4.45 3.02
N LYS A 85 14.34 4.13 1.77
CA LYS A 85 13.98 2.92 0.98
C LYS A 85 13.05 1.94 1.71
N VAL A 86 11.78 2.31 1.85
CA VAL A 86 10.70 1.35 2.06
C VAL A 86 10.46 0.72 0.69
N PRO A 87 10.29 -0.61 0.57
CA PRO A 87 9.91 -1.22 -0.70
C PRO A 87 8.73 -0.45 -1.30
N ARG A 88 8.75 -0.20 -2.62
CA ARG A 88 7.68 0.52 -3.31
C ARG A 88 6.33 -0.04 -2.84
N ILE A 89 5.48 0.83 -2.27
CA ILE A 89 4.06 0.50 -2.01
C ILE A 89 3.40 0.06 -3.30
N PHE A 90 3.81 0.75 -4.36
CA PHE A 90 3.20 0.86 -5.65
C PHE A 90 4.18 0.27 -6.66
N GLY A 91 4.26 -1.06 -6.78
CA GLY A 91 4.90 -1.71 -7.93
C GLY A 91 6.28 -2.38 -7.73
N PHE A 92 6.25 -3.67 -8.09
CA PHE A 92 7.33 -4.58 -8.51
C PHE A 92 8.25 -5.24 -7.46
N LEU A 93 8.10 -6.58 -7.42
CA LEU A 93 8.90 -7.64 -6.76
C LEU A 93 8.76 -7.66 -5.23
N ARG A 94 8.13 -8.68 -4.63
CA ARG A 94 8.54 -10.09 -4.71
C ARG A 94 7.34 -11.03 -4.79
N PHE A 95 7.57 -12.08 -5.57
CA PHE A 95 6.81 -13.34 -5.68
C PHE A 95 6.30 -13.87 -4.35
#